data_AF-A0A9D9I5S7-F1
#
_entry.id   AF-A0A9D9I5S7-F1
#
_cell.length_a   1.000
_cell.length_b   1.000
_cell.length_c   1.000
_cell.angle_alpha   90.00
_cell.angle_beta   90.00
_cell.angle_gamma   90.00
#
_symmetry.space_group_name_H-M   'P 1'
#
loop_
_entity.id
_entity.type
_entity.pdbx_description
1 polymer ?
#
loop_
_entity_poly.entity_id
_entity_poly.type
_entity_poly.pdbx_seq_one_letter_code
_entity_poly.pdbx_strand_id
1 'polypeptide(L)'
;MKVCRILFIASAVCLGLCASVFDGNCRSAADGLDSLRQAAISSKVREYLDAIVTEPVEIQKKETDFLIETCSDSLVRQAVALDIYSYYTESEVMGVEAVAVYVCDKWFIPGKIRMHSDMDLMGARMFAEFNRSSLIGMQAPEMVLKDSLGNDMRLFPSAQDTSHGSDGIPDITENKRYRILYFYSTGCARCKIETVLLKNILENDDFPADFYAIFTGRDREEWMRYIRLQMNINTSRTGIFHLWDPHMDSDFQIKYGILQTPGLFLISPEGKILGRRLDAVSLEKMLEKELAAAEMEYGTGESSIFYDTVFKPFGDSIKCSDILSVAEHIEKSTASKGDTLLFKQMTGDLMYYLTSKRGAAWKCALDSLVRSKILGNPVWKTQDDSLKVVGFARILDDLLSKSPEGCPIPDLKVNATLKTAGNNGSIRTKEGKFRLRKTGGKTNYLIFHTEGCPVCKAELAAADSMLQTGNKDIRILLIDMDMLFSSYPEQAERLFDAFDLTSMPYIVSTDRKGTVTGRYLSLAE
;
A
#
# COMPACT_ATOMS: atom_id res chain seq x y z
N MET A 1 15.59 -7.19 22.31
CA MET A 1 16.86 -6.47 22.63
C MET A 1 17.36 -6.63 24.07
N LYS A 2 16.78 -6.01 25.12
CA LYS A 2 17.32 -6.11 26.50
C LYS A 2 17.45 -7.55 27.01
N VAL A 3 16.48 -8.40 26.69
CA VAL A 3 16.47 -9.83 27.05
C VAL A 3 17.55 -10.60 26.27
N CYS A 4 17.74 -10.35 24.98
CA CYS A 4 18.81 -10.95 24.17
C CYS A 4 20.20 -10.55 24.67
N ARG A 5 20.41 -9.27 25.03
CA ARG A 5 21.67 -8.79 25.63
C ARG A 5 21.96 -9.48 26.95
N ILE A 6 20.95 -9.64 27.81
CA ILE A 6 21.07 -10.36 29.10
C ILE A 6 21.37 -11.85 28.87
N LEU A 7 20.73 -12.50 27.90
CA LEU A 7 20.99 -13.90 27.54
C LEU A 7 22.40 -14.10 26.95
N PHE A 8 22.87 -13.19 26.11
CA PHE A 8 24.23 -13.25 25.56
C PHE A 8 25.26 -13.09 26.68
N ILE A 9 25.13 -12.05 27.53
CA ILE A 9 26.00 -11.82 28.69
C ILE A 9 25.97 -13.02 29.65
N ALA A 10 24.80 -13.57 29.97
CA ALA A 10 24.67 -14.73 30.84
C ALA A 10 25.32 -15.98 30.25
N SER A 11 25.21 -16.19 28.94
CA SER A 11 25.85 -17.32 28.25
C SER A 11 27.38 -17.14 28.17
N ALA A 12 27.86 -15.91 27.96
CA ALA A 12 29.27 -15.56 27.96
C ALA A 12 29.89 -15.78 29.36
N VAL A 13 29.19 -15.39 30.43
CA VAL A 13 29.61 -15.64 31.82
C VAL A 13 29.65 -17.13 32.13
N CYS A 14 28.68 -17.93 31.67
CA CYS A 14 28.70 -19.40 31.82
C CYS A 14 29.81 -20.09 31.01
N LEU A 15 30.27 -19.49 29.90
CA LEU A 15 31.39 -19.97 29.08
C LEU A 15 32.76 -19.46 29.58
N GLY A 16 32.82 -18.78 30.74
CA GLY A 16 34.07 -18.33 31.34
C GLY A 16 34.62 -17.01 30.77
N LEU A 17 33.78 -16.17 30.16
CA LEU A 17 34.18 -14.83 29.68
C LEU A 17 34.21 -13.74 30.77
N CYS A 18 34.11 -14.09 32.05
CA CYS A 18 34.37 -13.16 33.15
C CYS A 18 35.01 -13.85 34.36
N ALA A 19 36.16 -13.32 34.75
CA ALA A 19 36.89 -13.52 36.01
C ALA A 19 37.63 -14.86 36.23
N SER A 20 38.96 -14.82 36.04
CA SER A 20 39.90 -15.52 36.91
C SER A 20 40.74 -14.49 37.69
N VAL A 21 40.22 -14.08 38.85
CA VAL A 21 41.02 -13.50 39.94
C VAL A 21 40.71 -14.33 41.18
N PHE A 22 41.78 -14.79 41.87
CA PHE A 22 41.85 -15.78 42.96
C PHE A 22 41.88 -17.24 42.49
N ASP A 23 43.06 -17.83 42.27
CA ASP A 23 43.89 -18.40 43.34
C ASP A 23 45.30 -18.75 42.83
N GLY A 24 46.26 -18.82 43.74
CA GLY A 24 47.69 -18.86 43.43
C GLY A 24 48.23 -20.15 42.78
N ASN A 25 49.30 -19.94 42.01
CA ASN A 25 50.42 -20.87 41.77
C ASN A 25 50.21 -22.02 40.74
N CYS A 26 50.48 -21.74 39.45
CA CYS A 26 51.45 -22.50 38.65
C CYS A 26 51.66 -21.86 37.26
N ARG A 27 52.92 -21.83 36.82
CA ARG A 27 53.39 -21.26 35.55
C ARG A 27 53.03 -22.14 34.34
N SER A 28 53.07 -21.48 33.18
CA SER A 28 53.17 -21.97 31.79
C SER A 28 51.90 -22.46 31.07
N ALA A 29 51.30 -21.56 30.27
CA ALA A 29 50.95 -21.80 28.86
C ALA A 29 50.51 -20.47 28.20
N ALA A 30 51.43 -19.79 27.52
CA ALA A 30 51.09 -19.16 26.23
C ALA A 30 50.87 -20.32 25.23
N ASP A 31 50.12 -20.28 24.14
CA ASP A 31 49.51 -19.20 23.37
C ASP A 31 48.56 -19.95 22.42
N GLY A 32 47.29 -19.55 22.32
CA GLY A 32 46.34 -20.19 21.39
C GLY A 32 44.91 -20.24 21.94
N LEU A 33 43.98 -19.63 21.22
CA LEU A 33 42.56 -19.83 21.45
C LEU A 33 42.23 -21.29 21.13
N ASP A 34 41.77 -22.05 22.14
CA ASP A 34 41.34 -23.43 21.95
C ASP A 34 40.23 -23.50 20.89
N SER A 35 40.46 -24.27 19.82
CA SER A 35 39.56 -24.40 18.67
C SER A 35 38.11 -24.72 19.08
N LEU A 36 37.92 -25.52 20.14
CA LEU A 36 36.61 -25.85 20.69
C LEU A 36 35.90 -24.64 21.31
N ARG A 37 36.66 -23.77 21.99
CA ARG A 37 36.13 -22.54 22.58
C ARG A 37 35.81 -21.50 21.51
N GLN A 38 36.67 -21.38 20.50
CA GLN A 38 36.41 -20.50 19.35
C GLN A 38 35.11 -20.89 18.66
N ALA A 39 34.93 -22.18 18.34
CA ALA A 39 33.71 -22.66 17.69
C ALA A 39 32.44 -22.41 18.54
N ALA A 40 32.52 -22.58 19.86
CA ALA A 40 31.40 -22.29 20.76
C ALA A 40 31.03 -20.80 20.77
N ILE A 41 32.02 -19.91 20.78
CA ILE A 41 31.81 -18.46 20.70
C ILE A 41 31.19 -18.08 19.36
N SER A 42 31.75 -18.56 18.25
CA SER A 42 31.22 -18.32 16.90
C SER A 42 29.77 -18.74 16.77
N SER A 43 29.39 -19.89 17.35
CA SER A 43 28.00 -20.36 17.36
C SER A 43 27.07 -19.40 18.11
N LYS A 44 27.51 -18.85 19.26
CA LYS A 44 26.69 -17.91 20.05
C LYS A 44 26.59 -16.54 19.41
N VAL A 45 27.65 -16.08 18.75
CA VAL A 45 27.63 -14.85 17.95
C VAL A 45 26.60 -14.99 16.82
N ARG A 46 26.62 -16.09 16.06
CA ARG A 46 25.63 -16.33 15.00
C ARG A 46 24.19 -16.36 15.53
N GLU A 47 23.94 -17.10 16.61
CA GLU A 47 22.61 -17.13 17.25
C GLU A 47 22.12 -15.72 17.63
N TYR A 48 23.02 -14.86 18.10
CA TYR A 48 22.69 -13.46 18.41
C TYR A 48 22.39 -12.64 17.16
N LEU A 49 23.21 -12.76 16.12
CA LEU A 49 23.04 -12.04 14.86
C LEU A 49 21.73 -12.44 14.16
N ASP A 50 21.39 -13.73 14.18
CA ASP A 50 20.11 -14.24 13.67
C ASP A 50 18.92 -13.66 14.44
N ALA A 51 19.05 -13.48 15.75
CA ALA A 51 17.99 -12.90 16.58
C ALA A 51 17.74 -11.40 16.30
N ILE A 52 18.71 -10.68 15.72
CA ILE A 52 18.59 -9.26 15.39
C ILE A 52 18.46 -9.01 13.89
N VAL A 53 18.32 -10.06 13.06
CA VAL A 53 18.35 -9.94 11.59
C VAL A 53 17.25 -9.02 11.05
N THR A 54 16.11 -8.95 11.72
CA THR A 54 14.95 -8.09 11.35
C THR A 54 15.05 -6.66 11.88
N GLU A 55 16.03 -6.37 12.73
CA GLU A 55 16.24 -5.03 13.27
C GLU A 55 16.83 -4.10 12.19
N PRO A 56 16.58 -2.78 12.26
CA PRO A 56 17.18 -1.82 11.33
C PRO A 56 18.71 -1.89 11.30
N VAL A 57 19.31 -1.66 10.13
CA VAL A 57 20.77 -1.68 9.90
C VAL A 57 21.53 -0.83 10.92
N GLU A 58 21.02 0.34 11.30
CA GLU A 58 21.65 1.20 12.31
C GLU A 58 21.68 0.60 13.71
N ILE A 59 20.69 -0.24 14.05
CA ILE A 59 20.69 -1.01 15.30
C ILE A 59 21.70 -2.14 15.19
N GLN A 60 21.71 -2.87 14.08
CA GLN A 60 22.66 -3.96 13.85
C GLN A 60 24.13 -3.50 13.92
N LYS A 61 24.46 -2.32 13.38
CA LYS A 61 25.77 -1.68 13.52
C LYS A 61 26.14 -1.43 14.99
N LYS A 62 25.21 -0.90 15.78
CA LYS A 62 25.42 -0.64 17.22
C LYS A 62 25.59 -1.93 18.02
N GLU A 63 24.82 -2.95 17.71
CA GLU A 63 24.95 -4.26 18.37
C GLU A 63 26.27 -4.93 18.00
N THR A 64 26.71 -4.81 16.75
CA THR A 64 28.03 -5.30 16.30
C THR A 64 29.15 -4.62 17.08
N ASP A 65 29.11 -3.30 17.22
CA ASP A 65 30.08 -2.56 18.04
C ASP A 65 30.06 -3.06 19.48
N PHE A 66 28.88 -3.22 20.07
CA PHE A 66 28.73 -3.73 21.43
C PHE A 66 29.36 -5.12 21.61
N LEU A 67 29.13 -6.06 20.68
CA LEU A 67 29.73 -7.39 20.73
C LEU A 67 31.26 -7.34 20.67
N ILE A 68 31.80 -6.54 19.76
CA ILE A 68 33.26 -6.39 19.57
C ILE A 68 33.91 -5.71 20.79
N GLU A 69 33.30 -4.64 21.31
CA GLU A 69 33.83 -3.86 22.43
C GLU A 69 33.76 -4.61 23.77
N THR A 70 32.77 -5.49 23.94
CA THR A 70 32.62 -6.31 25.17
C THR A 70 33.74 -7.34 25.32
N CYS A 71 34.33 -7.81 24.22
CA CYS A 71 35.45 -8.75 24.25
C CYS A 71 36.73 -8.04 24.73
N SER A 72 37.19 -8.34 25.96
CA SER A 72 38.43 -7.78 26.51
C SER A 72 39.70 -8.44 25.96
N ASP A 73 39.65 -9.76 25.70
CA ASP A 73 40.74 -10.51 25.09
C ASP A 73 40.89 -10.21 23.59
N SER A 74 42.12 -9.95 23.15
CA SER A 74 42.40 -9.51 21.79
C SER A 74 42.15 -10.58 20.73
N LEU A 75 42.41 -11.87 21.04
CA LEU A 75 42.20 -12.98 20.11
C LEU A 75 40.71 -13.30 19.98
N VAL A 76 39.98 -13.28 21.09
CA VAL A 76 38.52 -13.44 21.10
C VAL A 76 37.84 -12.28 20.36
N ARG A 77 38.26 -11.03 20.61
CA ARG A 77 37.74 -9.85 19.90
C ARG A 77 37.97 -9.96 18.39
N GLN A 78 39.16 -10.41 17.99
CA GLN A 78 39.49 -10.63 16.58
C GLN A 78 38.58 -11.70 15.97
N ALA A 79 38.42 -12.85 16.64
CA ALA A 79 37.55 -13.94 16.18
C ALA A 79 36.09 -13.48 16.02
N VAL A 80 35.54 -12.77 17.02
CA VAL A 80 34.18 -12.25 16.99
C VAL A 80 33.98 -11.23 15.86
N ALA A 81 34.93 -10.30 15.67
CA ALA A 81 34.83 -9.32 14.59
C ALA A 81 34.87 -9.99 13.20
N LEU A 82 35.69 -11.02 13.03
CA LEU A 82 35.77 -11.79 11.79
C LEU A 82 34.49 -12.61 11.55
N ASP A 83 33.94 -13.24 12.58
CA ASP A 83 32.67 -13.97 12.49
C ASP A 83 31.51 -13.06 12.09
N ILE A 84 31.43 -11.87 12.70
CA ILE A 84 30.41 -10.87 12.37
C ILE A 84 30.57 -10.39 10.93
N TYR A 85 31.80 -10.11 10.50
CA TYR A 85 32.07 -9.68 9.14
C TYR A 85 31.66 -10.75 8.12
N SER A 86 32.10 -12.00 8.32
CA SER A 86 31.75 -13.13 7.46
C SER A 86 30.24 -13.35 7.39
N TYR A 87 29.55 -13.28 8.53
CA TYR A 87 28.08 -13.39 8.60
C TYR A 87 27.39 -12.39 7.68
N TYR A 88 27.79 -11.11 7.73
CA TYR A 88 27.15 -10.06 6.93
C TYR A 88 27.57 -10.08 5.45
N THR A 89 28.78 -10.53 5.13
CA THR A 89 29.21 -10.67 3.73
C THR A 89 28.54 -11.83 3.02
N GLU A 90 28.23 -12.92 3.75
CA GLU A 90 27.62 -14.15 3.21
C GLU A 90 26.09 -14.14 3.31
N SER A 91 25.51 -13.17 4.00
CA SER A 91 24.06 -13.08 4.18
C SER A 91 23.31 -12.85 2.87
N GLU A 92 22.22 -13.58 2.69
CA GLU A 92 21.25 -13.38 1.60
C GLU A 92 20.24 -12.26 1.90
N VAL A 93 20.27 -11.70 3.12
CA VAL A 93 19.33 -10.64 3.53
C VAL A 93 19.72 -9.32 2.88
N MET A 94 18.79 -8.73 2.13
CA MET A 94 19.02 -7.47 1.44
C MET A 94 19.32 -6.32 2.43
N GLY A 95 20.42 -5.59 2.19
CA GLY A 95 20.77 -4.35 2.86
C GLY A 95 21.73 -4.50 4.05
N VAL A 96 21.93 -5.72 4.54
CA VAL A 96 22.84 -5.97 5.68
C VAL A 96 24.31 -5.84 5.32
N GLU A 97 24.65 -5.78 4.03
CA GLU A 97 26.01 -5.52 3.58
C GLU A 97 26.50 -4.15 4.03
N ALA A 98 25.58 -3.20 4.29
CA ALA A 98 25.91 -1.92 4.92
C ALA A 98 26.57 -2.10 6.31
N VAL A 99 26.25 -3.19 7.02
CA VAL A 99 26.90 -3.55 8.29
C VAL A 99 28.30 -4.09 8.02
N ALA A 100 28.48 -4.97 7.03
CA ALA A 100 29.81 -5.47 6.63
C ALA A 100 30.75 -4.33 6.21
N VAL A 101 30.27 -3.38 5.39
CA VAL A 101 31.01 -2.17 5.00
C VAL A 101 31.39 -1.35 6.24
N TYR A 102 30.44 -1.12 7.15
CA TYR A 102 30.68 -0.39 8.39
C TYR A 102 31.73 -1.05 9.29
N VAL A 103 31.68 -2.38 9.45
CA VAL A 103 32.66 -3.13 10.24
C VAL A 103 34.05 -3.00 9.61
N CYS A 104 34.14 -3.13 8.29
CA CYS A 104 35.39 -2.95 7.55
C CYS A 104 36.00 -1.55 7.78
N ASP A 105 35.20 -0.50 7.57
CA ASP A 105 35.64 0.89 7.70
C ASP A 105 36.03 1.27 9.13
N LYS A 106 35.31 0.76 10.13
CA LYS A 106 35.51 1.15 11.52
C LYS A 106 36.59 0.35 12.23
N TRP A 107 36.69 -0.96 11.96
CA TRP A 107 37.49 -1.89 12.75
C TRP A 107 38.73 -2.40 12.00
N PHE A 108 38.61 -2.77 10.73
CA PHE A 108 39.71 -3.40 9.98
C PHE A 108 40.60 -2.40 9.25
N ILE A 109 40.03 -1.47 8.48
CA ILE A 109 40.80 -0.49 7.69
C ILE A 109 41.70 0.40 8.57
N PRO A 110 41.24 0.91 9.72
CA PRO A 110 42.09 1.70 10.62
C PRO A 110 43.09 0.86 11.42
N GLY A 111 43.06 -0.47 11.29
CA GLY A 111 43.96 -1.39 12.00
C GLY A 111 43.59 -1.59 13.48
N LYS A 112 42.37 -1.28 13.92
CA LYS A 112 41.93 -1.53 15.31
C LYS A 112 41.84 -3.03 15.61
N ILE A 113 41.49 -3.82 14.59
CA ILE A 113 41.48 -5.28 14.62
C ILE A 113 42.20 -5.77 13.37
N ARG A 114 43.12 -6.73 13.54
CA ARG A 114 43.86 -7.32 12.43
C ARG A 114 43.00 -8.38 11.73
N MET A 115 42.99 -8.41 10.40
CA MET A 115 42.48 -9.55 9.63
C MET A 115 43.44 -10.76 9.70
N HIS A 116 43.03 -11.93 9.21
CA HIS A 116 43.92 -13.11 9.17
C HIS A 116 45.20 -12.84 8.36
N SER A 117 45.07 -12.15 7.23
CA SER A 117 46.19 -11.75 6.39
C SER A 117 45.97 -10.38 5.74
N ASP A 118 47.03 -9.81 5.16
CA ASP A 118 46.95 -8.58 4.37
C ASP A 118 46.10 -8.77 3.09
N MET A 119 46.04 -10.00 2.57
CA MET A 119 45.18 -10.36 1.45
C MET A 119 43.70 -10.29 1.82
N ASP A 120 43.34 -10.74 3.03
CA ASP A 120 41.95 -10.67 3.52
C ASP A 120 41.55 -9.21 3.77
N LEU A 121 42.45 -8.40 4.32
CA LEU A 121 42.22 -6.95 4.47
C LEU A 121 42.01 -6.28 3.12
N MET A 122 42.77 -6.67 2.09
CA MET A 122 42.58 -6.18 0.72
C MET A 122 41.24 -6.62 0.14
N GLY A 123 40.84 -7.88 0.35
CA GLY A 123 39.52 -8.39 -0.01
C GLY A 123 38.39 -7.61 0.64
N ALA A 124 38.51 -7.31 1.93
CA ALA A 124 37.53 -6.52 2.67
C ALA A 124 37.45 -5.06 2.18
N ARG A 125 38.59 -4.47 1.82
CA ARG A 125 38.65 -3.13 1.20
C ARG A 125 37.95 -3.11 -0.15
N MET A 126 38.20 -4.10 -1.00
CA MET A 126 37.54 -4.22 -2.31
C MET A 126 36.04 -4.42 -2.14
N PHE A 127 35.62 -5.28 -1.22
CA PHE A 127 34.20 -5.47 -0.92
C PHE A 127 33.54 -4.15 -0.50
N ALA A 128 34.16 -3.40 0.41
CA ALA A 128 33.65 -2.12 0.87
C ALA A 128 33.52 -1.11 -0.29
N GLU A 129 34.57 -0.98 -1.10
CA GLU A 129 34.62 0.00 -2.19
C GLU A 129 33.57 -0.29 -3.28
N PHE A 130 33.35 -1.57 -3.61
CA PHE A 130 32.38 -1.98 -4.63
C PHE A 130 30.92 -1.89 -4.17
N ASN A 131 30.66 -1.80 -2.86
CA ASN A 131 29.29 -1.79 -2.34
C ASN A 131 28.85 -0.42 -1.81
N ARG A 132 29.78 0.45 -1.40
CA ARG A 132 29.47 1.71 -0.69
C ARG A 132 28.53 2.64 -1.48
N SER A 133 28.72 2.70 -2.80
CA SER A 133 28.01 3.63 -3.68
C SER A 133 26.62 3.14 -4.04
N SER A 134 26.29 1.88 -3.74
CA SER A 134 25.03 1.23 -4.09
C SER A 134 24.31 0.59 -2.90
N LEU A 135 24.57 1.06 -1.67
CA LEU A 135 23.83 0.63 -0.49
C LEU A 135 22.36 1.10 -0.56
N ILE A 136 21.47 0.39 0.11
CA ILE A 136 20.05 0.78 0.22
C ILE A 136 19.93 2.21 0.76
N GLY A 137 19.08 3.01 0.13
CA GLY A 137 18.84 4.42 0.47
C GLY A 137 19.80 5.42 -0.16
N MET A 138 20.89 4.95 -0.79
CA MET A 138 21.82 5.81 -1.53
C MET A 138 21.24 6.24 -2.88
N GLN A 139 21.73 7.35 -3.41
CA GLN A 139 21.44 7.75 -4.79
C GLN A 139 22.12 6.77 -5.75
N ALA A 140 21.39 6.28 -6.74
CA ALA A 140 21.92 5.42 -7.78
C ALA A 140 23.05 6.16 -8.53
N PRO A 141 24.26 5.59 -8.59
CA PRO A 141 25.39 6.24 -9.27
C PRO A 141 25.16 6.42 -10.77
N GLU A 142 25.62 7.55 -11.31
CA GLU A 142 25.54 7.82 -12.74
C GLU A 142 26.31 6.79 -13.58
N MET A 143 25.72 6.42 -14.71
CA MET A 143 26.37 5.57 -15.70
C MET A 143 25.98 5.96 -17.12
N VAL A 144 26.94 5.89 -18.05
CA VAL A 144 26.72 6.09 -19.48
C VAL A 144 26.89 4.74 -20.16
N LEU A 145 25.86 4.30 -20.87
CA LEU A 145 25.81 3.02 -21.58
C LEU A 145 25.41 3.25 -23.04
N LYS A 146 25.58 2.22 -23.88
CA LYS A 146 25.10 2.26 -25.27
C LYS A 146 23.84 1.43 -25.44
N ASP A 147 22.92 1.87 -26.30
CA ASP A 147 21.77 1.07 -26.71
C ASP A 147 22.11 0.09 -27.86
N SER A 148 21.13 -0.70 -28.29
CA SER A 148 21.28 -1.66 -29.40
C SER A 148 21.61 -1.00 -30.76
N LEU A 149 21.26 0.28 -30.94
CA LEU A 149 21.52 1.09 -32.12
C LEU A 149 22.90 1.77 -32.07
N GLY A 150 23.52 1.83 -30.89
CA GLY A 150 24.83 2.44 -30.64
C GLY A 150 24.77 3.85 -30.04
N ASN A 151 23.58 4.35 -29.70
CA ASN A 151 23.41 5.66 -29.09
C ASN A 151 23.80 5.61 -27.61
N ASP A 152 24.40 6.70 -27.12
CA ASP A 152 24.70 6.85 -25.70
C ASP A 152 23.42 7.15 -24.91
N MET A 153 23.29 6.49 -23.76
CA MET A 153 22.21 6.64 -22.81
C MET A 153 22.80 6.88 -21.44
N ARG A 154 22.46 8.03 -20.85
CA ARG A 154 22.91 8.42 -19.52
C ARG A 154 21.84 8.09 -18.50
N LEU A 155 22.17 7.28 -17.50
CA LEU A 155 21.29 6.92 -16.40
C LEU A 155 21.73 7.66 -15.14
N PHE A 156 20.76 8.21 -14.41
CA PHE A 156 20.95 8.92 -13.13
C PHE A 156 21.97 10.08 -13.15
N PRO A 157 21.89 11.03 -14.10
CA PRO A 157 22.74 12.22 -14.08
C PRO A 157 22.61 12.98 -12.75
N SER A 158 23.74 13.53 -12.30
CA SER A 158 23.77 14.36 -11.10
C SER A 158 23.12 15.72 -11.36
N ALA A 159 22.40 16.28 -10.37
CA ALA A 159 21.76 17.60 -10.50
C ALA A 159 22.76 18.76 -10.70
N GLN A 160 24.06 18.52 -10.49
CA GLN A 160 25.12 19.50 -10.73
C GLN A 160 25.55 19.55 -12.21
N ASP A 161 25.19 18.53 -13.01
CA ASP A 161 25.42 18.47 -14.45
C ASP A 161 24.21 18.97 -15.24
N THR A 162 23.59 20.06 -14.77
CA THR A 162 22.53 20.81 -15.47
C THR A 162 23.09 21.71 -16.56
N SER A 163 24.20 21.32 -17.20
CA SER A 163 24.48 21.77 -18.56
C SER A 163 23.40 21.17 -19.47
N HIS A 164 22.31 21.92 -19.59
CA HIS A 164 21.21 21.74 -20.53
C HIS A 164 21.63 20.96 -21.78
N GLY A 165 20.93 19.86 -22.08
CA GLY A 165 20.98 19.05 -23.31
C GLY A 165 21.68 19.66 -24.53
N SER A 166 22.99 19.83 -24.47
CA SER A 166 23.82 20.34 -25.58
C SER A 166 24.32 19.22 -26.48
N ASP A 167 24.29 17.98 -25.97
CA ASP A 167 24.90 16.82 -26.62
C ASP A 167 23.87 15.82 -27.18
N GLY A 168 22.56 16.13 -27.08
CA GLY A 168 21.49 15.29 -27.64
C GLY A 168 21.26 13.94 -26.96
N ILE A 169 21.86 13.72 -25.78
CA ILE A 169 21.69 12.49 -24.98
C ILE A 169 20.37 12.60 -24.18
N PRO A 170 19.45 11.63 -24.25
CA PRO A 170 18.19 11.68 -23.49
C PRO A 170 18.46 11.68 -21.97
N ASP A 171 17.93 12.67 -21.26
CA ASP A 171 17.92 12.72 -19.80
C ASP A 171 16.68 11.98 -19.25
N ILE A 172 16.90 11.02 -18.37
CA ILE A 172 15.88 10.13 -17.80
C ILE A 172 15.42 10.63 -16.42
N THR A 173 16.03 11.69 -15.86
CA THR A 173 15.71 12.16 -14.49
C THR A 173 14.35 12.82 -14.34
N GLU A 174 13.73 13.30 -15.42
CA GLU A 174 12.37 13.83 -15.37
C GLU A 174 11.29 12.74 -15.27
N ASN A 175 11.67 11.46 -15.39
CA ASN A 175 10.71 10.36 -15.37
C ASN A 175 10.37 9.96 -13.92
N LYS A 176 9.14 10.24 -13.46
CA LYS A 176 8.61 9.86 -12.14
C LYS A 176 8.33 8.36 -12.00
N ARG A 177 9.08 7.52 -12.71
CA ARG A 177 8.87 6.07 -12.80
C ARG A 177 9.91 5.33 -11.99
N TYR A 178 9.50 4.19 -11.43
CA TYR A 178 10.45 3.25 -10.84
C TYR A 178 11.39 2.73 -11.93
N ARG A 179 12.64 2.43 -11.57
CA ARG A 179 13.65 1.96 -12.51
C ARG A 179 14.22 0.64 -12.04
N ILE A 180 14.20 -0.36 -12.91
CA ILE A 180 14.71 -1.70 -12.65
C ILE A 180 16.00 -1.86 -13.43
N LEU A 181 17.13 -2.08 -12.74
CA LEU A 181 18.39 -2.38 -13.41
C LEU A 181 18.64 -3.88 -13.33
N TYR A 182 18.79 -4.52 -14.48
CA TYR A 182 19.07 -5.95 -14.59
C TYR A 182 20.39 -6.19 -15.33
N PHE A 183 21.44 -6.50 -14.58
CA PHE A 183 22.76 -6.85 -15.10
C PHE A 183 22.82 -8.34 -15.42
N TYR A 184 23.14 -8.68 -16.67
CA TYR A 184 23.11 -10.06 -17.14
C TYR A 184 24.19 -10.38 -18.18
N SER A 185 24.42 -11.68 -18.38
CA SER A 185 25.25 -12.22 -19.44
C SER A 185 24.50 -13.33 -20.18
N THR A 186 24.73 -13.47 -21.48
CA THR A 186 24.08 -14.45 -22.37
C THR A 186 24.49 -15.90 -22.06
N GLY A 187 25.73 -16.09 -21.58
CA GLY A 187 26.26 -17.39 -21.15
C GLY A 187 25.82 -17.84 -19.76
N CYS A 188 25.19 -16.96 -18.97
CA CYS A 188 24.82 -17.21 -17.58
C CYS A 188 23.51 -18.01 -17.48
N ALA A 189 23.57 -19.23 -16.92
CA ALA A 189 22.40 -20.11 -16.78
C ALA A 189 21.32 -19.52 -15.86
N ARG A 190 21.71 -18.94 -14.71
CA ARG A 190 20.78 -18.26 -13.81
C ARG A 190 20.09 -17.09 -14.48
N CYS A 191 20.83 -16.31 -15.26
CA CYS A 191 20.30 -15.16 -15.99
C CYS A 191 19.23 -15.56 -17.02
N LYS A 192 19.34 -16.75 -17.64
CA LYS A 192 18.29 -17.26 -18.53
C LYS A 192 16.99 -17.54 -17.79
N ILE A 193 17.07 -18.09 -16.57
CA ILE A 193 15.90 -18.34 -15.72
C ILE A 193 15.29 -17.01 -15.26
N GLU A 194 16.10 -16.12 -14.68
CA GLU A 194 15.65 -14.80 -14.21
C GLU A 194 15.00 -13.99 -15.33
N THR A 195 15.56 -14.03 -16.54
CA THR A 195 14.98 -13.35 -17.71
C THR A 195 13.56 -13.81 -18.02
N VAL A 196 13.30 -15.12 -17.96
CA VAL A 196 11.96 -15.68 -18.23
C VAL A 196 10.98 -15.26 -17.12
N LEU A 197 11.42 -15.26 -15.87
CA LEU A 197 10.60 -14.83 -14.73
C LEU A 197 10.27 -13.33 -14.82
N LEU A 198 11.29 -12.49 -15.03
CA LEU A 198 11.14 -11.05 -15.19
C LEU A 198 10.21 -10.71 -16.37
N LYS A 199 10.35 -11.41 -17.50
CA LYS A 199 9.43 -11.26 -18.62
C LYS A 199 7.99 -11.54 -18.20
N ASN A 200 7.74 -12.66 -17.51
CA ASN A 200 6.41 -13.03 -17.07
C ASN A 200 5.79 -11.99 -16.13
N ILE A 201 6.59 -11.48 -15.18
CA ILE A 201 6.16 -10.44 -14.23
C ILE A 201 5.82 -9.14 -14.99
N LEU A 202 6.70 -8.69 -15.89
CA LEU A 202 6.52 -7.43 -16.61
C LEU A 202 5.42 -7.46 -17.69
N GLU A 203 5.04 -8.64 -18.19
CA GLU A 203 3.94 -8.81 -19.15
C GLU A 203 2.58 -8.97 -18.47
N ASN A 204 2.52 -9.63 -17.30
CA ASN A 204 1.26 -9.88 -16.60
C ASN A 204 0.84 -8.73 -15.69
N ASP A 205 1.81 -8.00 -15.13
CA ASP A 205 1.56 -6.96 -14.16
C ASP A 205 1.81 -5.56 -14.73
N ASP A 206 0.87 -4.67 -14.48
CA ASP A 206 0.89 -3.31 -15.02
C ASP A 206 1.70 -2.37 -14.13
N PHE A 207 3.03 -2.52 -14.16
CA PHE A 207 3.93 -1.70 -13.37
C PHE A 207 4.37 -0.44 -14.14
N PRO A 208 4.19 0.79 -13.59
CA PRO A 208 4.70 2.01 -14.19
C PRO A 208 6.22 2.16 -13.96
N ALA A 209 7.01 1.17 -14.38
CA ALA A 209 8.47 1.14 -14.26
C ALA A 209 9.19 1.18 -15.62
N ASP A 210 10.46 1.57 -15.62
CA ASP A 210 11.38 1.41 -16.75
C ASP A 210 12.38 0.30 -16.44
N PHE A 211 12.49 -0.67 -17.35
CA PHE A 211 13.35 -1.84 -17.25
C PHE A 211 14.61 -1.67 -18.11
N TYR A 212 15.76 -1.52 -17.45
CA TYR A 212 17.08 -1.41 -18.07
C TYR A 212 17.82 -2.75 -17.97
N ALA A 213 17.82 -3.51 -19.05
CA ALA A 213 18.57 -4.74 -19.19
C ALA A 213 19.99 -4.43 -19.67
N ILE A 214 20.98 -4.59 -18.79
CA ILE A 214 22.37 -4.21 -19.00
C ILE A 214 23.20 -5.48 -19.24
N PHE A 215 23.68 -5.65 -20.47
CA PHE A 215 24.55 -6.76 -20.83
C PHE A 215 26.00 -6.47 -20.43
N THR A 216 26.60 -7.38 -19.66
CA THR A 216 27.96 -7.26 -19.13
C THR A 216 29.03 -7.95 -19.98
N GLY A 217 28.63 -8.59 -21.09
CA GLY A 217 29.55 -9.25 -22.01
C GLY A 217 30.04 -8.34 -23.14
N ARG A 218 30.88 -8.89 -24.02
CA ARG A 218 31.56 -8.15 -25.11
C ARG A 218 31.08 -8.53 -26.52
N ASP A 219 30.32 -9.61 -26.66
CA ASP A 219 29.85 -10.09 -27.97
C ASP A 219 28.50 -9.47 -28.33
N ARG A 220 28.52 -8.53 -29.27
CA ARG A 220 27.31 -7.83 -29.75
C ARG A 220 26.36 -8.78 -30.49
N GLU A 221 26.87 -9.72 -31.27
CA GLU A 221 26.03 -10.61 -32.07
C GLU A 221 25.27 -11.58 -31.18
N GLU A 222 25.96 -12.14 -30.18
CA GLU A 222 25.34 -13.00 -29.17
C GLU A 222 24.28 -12.25 -28.38
N TRP A 223 24.57 -11.01 -27.98
CA TRP A 223 23.63 -10.14 -27.27
C TRP A 223 22.38 -9.84 -28.09
N MET A 224 22.54 -9.41 -29.35
CA MET A 224 21.41 -9.14 -30.24
C MET A 224 20.54 -10.37 -30.50
N ARG A 225 21.18 -11.55 -30.64
CA ARG A 225 20.45 -12.82 -30.75
C ARG A 225 19.68 -13.14 -29.48
N TYR A 226 20.29 -12.92 -28.31
CA TYR A 226 19.63 -13.13 -27.02
C TYR A 226 18.41 -12.21 -26.86
N ILE A 227 18.53 -10.93 -27.21
CA ILE A 227 17.42 -9.98 -27.14
C ILE A 227 16.22 -10.49 -27.94
N ARG A 228 16.44 -10.85 -29.21
CA ARG A 228 15.38 -11.33 -30.11
C ARG A 228 14.69 -12.60 -29.62
N LEU A 229 15.44 -13.51 -29.00
CA LEU A 229 14.92 -14.83 -28.62
C LEU A 229 14.33 -14.88 -27.21
N GLN A 230 14.82 -14.06 -26.28
CA GLN A 230 14.53 -14.21 -24.84
C GLN A 230 13.99 -12.93 -24.19
N MET A 231 14.29 -11.74 -24.73
CA MET A 231 13.91 -10.45 -24.15
C MET A 231 12.87 -9.69 -24.98
N ASN A 232 12.11 -10.39 -25.82
CA ASN A 232 10.95 -9.79 -26.47
C ASN A 232 9.79 -9.74 -25.47
N ILE A 233 9.75 -8.67 -24.67
CA ILE A 233 8.75 -8.41 -23.63
C ILE A 233 7.71 -7.45 -24.23
N ASN A 234 6.45 -7.85 -24.26
CA ASN A 234 5.36 -7.03 -24.80
C ASN A 234 4.51 -6.43 -23.67
N THR A 235 4.66 -5.14 -23.45
CA THR A 235 4.01 -4.41 -22.35
C THR A 235 3.66 -3.00 -22.80
N SER A 236 2.50 -2.51 -22.36
CA SER A 236 1.95 -1.20 -22.78
C SER A 236 2.44 -0.05 -21.90
N ARG A 237 2.83 -0.35 -20.66
CA ARG A 237 3.27 0.65 -19.69
C ARG A 237 4.77 0.58 -19.42
N THR A 238 5.41 -0.58 -19.30
CA THR A 238 6.84 -0.65 -18.94
C THR A 238 7.75 -0.23 -20.11
N GLY A 239 8.63 0.75 -19.88
CA GLY A 239 9.68 1.09 -20.86
C GLY A 239 10.77 0.02 -20.85
N ILE A 240 11.13 -0.56 -21.99
CA ILE A 240 12.18 -1.60 -22.07
C ILE A 240 13.39 -1.05 -22.80
N PHE A 241 14.54 -1.09 -22.13
CA PHE A 241 15.80 -0.58 -22.64
C PHE A 241 16.86 -1.67 -22.57
N HIS A 242 17.45 -2.01 -23.71
CA HIS A 242 18.57 -2.94 -23.79
C HIS A 242 19.86 -2.15 -23.96
N LEU A 243 20.73 -2.27 -22.97
CA LEU A 243 21.97 -1.52 -22.87
C LEU A 243 23.18 -2.44 -22.71
N TRP A 244 24.35 -1.93 -23.07
CA TRP A 244 25.64 -2.59 -22.86
C TRP A 244 26.76 -1.56 -22.75
N ASP A 245 27.91 -2.00 -22.23
CA ASP A 245 29.11 -1.19 -22.11
C ASP A 245 30.28 -1.86 -22.86
N PRO A 246 30.46 -1.58 -24.17
CA PRO A 246 31.49 -2.26 -24.97
C PRO A 246 32.92 -1.88 -24.57
N HIS A 247 33.10 -0.71 -23.96
CA HIS A 247 34.42 -0.18 -23.60
C HIS A 247 34.74 -0.32 -22.10
N MET A 248 33.75 -0.68 -21.26
CA MET A 248 33.86 -0.77 -19.81
C MET A 248 34.14 0.59 -19.14
N ASP A 249 33.66 1.68 -19.75
CA ASP A 249 33.90 3.05 -19.29
C ASP A 249 32.85 3.54 -18.28
N SER A 250 31.76 2.78 -18.08
CA SER A 250 30.68 3.18 -17.16
C SER A 250 31.01 2.95 -15.69
N ASP A 251 32.02 2.14 -15.38
CA ASP A 251 32.42 1.67 -14.06
C ASP A 251 31.29 0.98 -13.27
N PHE A 252 30.31 0.37 -13.95
CA PHE A 252 29.16 -0.26 -13.29
C PHE A 252 29.59 -1.33 -12.28
N GLN A 253 30.73 -1.99 -12.48
CA GLN A 253 31.25 -3.01 -11.57
C GLN A 253 31.57 -2.40 -10.21
N ILE A 254 32.25 -1.24 -10.16
CA ILE A 254 32.62 -0.56 -8.92
C ILE A 254 31.42 0.18 -8.34
N LYS A 255 30.67 0.89 -9.19
CA LYS A 255 29.54 1.73 -8.76
C LYS A 255 28.38 0.92 -8.19
N TYR A 256 28.07 -0.23 -8.79
CA TYR A 256 26.94 -1.08 -8.40
C TYR A 256 27.34 -2.40 -7.75
N GLY A 257 28.64 -2.71 -7.65
CA GLY A 257 29.12 -3.94 -7.04
C GLY A 257 28.86 -5.20 -7.87
N ILE A 258 28.76 -5.05 -9.19
CA ILE A 258 28.44 -6.15 -10.12
C ILE A 258 29.71 -6.93 -10.46
N LEU A 259 30.04 -7.90 -9.61
CA LEU A 259 31.13 -8.85 -9.86
C LEU A 259 30.63 -10.16 -10.49
N GLN A 260 29.35 -10.46 -10.32
CA GLN A 260 28.70 -11.66 -10.82
C GLN A 260 27.31 -11.31 -11.37
N THR A 261 26.85 -12.10 -12.34
CA THR A 261 25.51 -11.98 -12.92
C THR A 261 24.65 -13.18 -12.51
N PRO A 262 23.33 -13.01 -12.31
CA PRO A 262 22.57 -11.77 -12.48
C PRO A 262 22.75 -10.78 -11.33
N GLY A 263 22.58 -9.49 -11.60
CA GLY A 263 22.46 -8.45 -10.57
C GLY A 263 21.20 -7.63 -10.82
N LEU A 264 20.33 -7.49 -9.82
CA LEU A 264 19.05 -6.82 -9.97
C LEU A 264 18.85 -5.75 -8.89
N PHE A 265 18.41 -4.57 -9.32
CA PHE A 265 18.18 -3.40 -8.47
C PHE A 265 16.79 -2.82 -8.75
N LEU A 266 16.17 -2.32 -7.69
CA LEU A 266 14.97 -1.47 -7.78
C LEU A 266 15.33 -0.07 -7.30
N ILE A 267 15.03 0.92 -8.13
CA ILE A 267 15.35 2.32 -7.90
C ILE A 267 14.05 3.12 -7.90
N SER A 268 13.92 4.02 -6.92
CA SER A 268 12.77 4.90 -6.76
C SER A 268 12.69 5.94 -7.89
N PRO A 269 11.54 6.59 -8.09
CA PRO A 269 11.41 7.73 -8.99
C PRO A 269 12.44 8.84 -8.75
N GLU A 270 12.83 9.07 -7.49
CA GLU A 270 13.84 10.06 -7.06
C GLU A 270 15.28 9.59 -7.33
N GLY A 271 15.45 8.37 -7.84
CA GLY A 271 16.75 7.77 -8.12
C GLY A 271 17.44 7.16 -6.89
N LYS A 272 16.71 6.86 -5.81
CA LYS A 272 17.28 6.16 -4.65
C LYS A 272 17.20 4.66 -4.82
N ILE A 273 18.21 3.93 -4.39
CA ILE A 273 18.21 2.47 -4.40
C ILE A 273 17.30 1.95 -3.29
N LEU A 274 16.15 1.39 -3.68
CA LEU A 274 15.19 0.77 -2.77
C LEU A 274 15.52 -0.69 -2.52
N GLY A 275 16.01 -1.39 -3.54
CA GLY A 275 16.38 -2.80 -3.46
C GLY A 275 17.63 -3.12 -4.28
N ARG A 276 18.41 -4.10 -3.81
CA ARG A 276 19.66 -4.55 -4.43
C ARG A 276 19.85 -6.05 -4.23
N ARG A 277 20.60 -6.70 -5.12
CA ARG A 277 20.80 -8.16 -5.13
C ARG A 277 19.47 -8.94 -5.13
N LEU A 278 18.48 -8.39 -5.82
CA LEU A 278 17.16 -8.99 -5.92
C LEU A 278 17.19 -10.21 -6.86
N ASP A 279 16.25 -11.12 -6.64
CA ASP A 279 15.76 -12.04 -7.68
C ASP A 279 14.41 -11.55 -8.22
N ALA A 280 13.92 -12.17 -9.29
CA ALA A 280 12.66 -11.78 -9.92
C ALA A 280 11.47 -11.79 -8.93
N VAL A 281 11.40 -12.77 -8.04
CA VAL A 281 10.29 -12.94 -7.07
C VAL A 281 10.34 -11.84 -6.01
N SER A 282 11.54 -11.51 -5.51
CA SER A 282 11.72 -10.43 -4.54
C SER A 282 11.43 -9.08 -5.17
N LEU A 283 11.80 -8.88 -6.44
CA LEU A 283 11.46 -7.68 -7.20
C LEU A 283 9.94 -7.52 -7.33
N GLU A 284 9.21 -8.55 -7.72
CA GLU A 284 7.74 -8.52 -7.83
C GLU A 284 7.10 -8.07 -6.52
N LYS A 285 7.46 -8.71 -5.39
CA LYS A 285 6.96 -8.34 -4.07
C LYS A 285 7.30 -6.89 -3.68
N MET A 286 8.51 -6.43 -4.02
CA MET A 286 8.90 -5.05 -3.75
C MET A 286 8.13 -4.07 -4.62
N LEU A 287 7.96 -4.35 -5.92
CA LEU A 287 7.16 -3.53 -6.81
C LEU A 287 5.71 -3.47 -6.33
N GLU A 288 5.11 -4.60 -5.99
CA GLU A 288 3.76 -4.64 -5.41
C GLU A 288 3.65 -3.75 -4.17
N LYS A 289 4.61 -3.84 -3.24
CA LYS A 289 4.62 -3.05 -2.01
C LYS A 289 4.82 -1.56 -2.27
N GLU A 290 5.81 -1.19 -3.06
CA GLU A 290 6.18 0.21 -3.32
C GLU A 290 5.18 0.90 -4.27
N LEU A 291 4.51 0.16 -5.14
CA LEU A 291 3.43 0.67 -5.99
C LEU A 291 2.08 0.67 -5.26
N ALA A 292 1.85 -0.25 -4.33
CA ALA A 292 0.73 -0.15 -3.38
C ALA A 292 0.93 0.99 -2.37
N ALA A 293 2.18 1.45 -2.17
CA ALA A 293 2.51 2.61 -1.34
C ALA A 293 2.21 3.96 -2.01
N ALA A 294 1.73 3.98 -3.26
CA ALA A 294 0.77 5.01 -3.64
C ALA A 294 -0.53 4.68 -2.89
N GLU A 295 -0.60 5.02 -1.61
CA GLU A 295 -1.78 4.84 -0.77
C GLU A 295 -2.96 5.48 -1.50
N MET A 296 -3.80 4.65 -2.15
CA MET A 296 -5.04 5.14 -2.73
C MET A 296 -5.89 5.62 -1.56
N GLU A 297 -5.95 6.93 -1.40
CA GLU A 297 -6.81 7.60 -0.47
C GLU A 297 -8.12 7.90 -1.20
N TYR A 298 -9.23 7.53 -0.59
CA TYR A 298 -10.55 7.66 -1.19
C TYR A 298 -11.39 8.66 -0.41
N GLY A 299 -12.22 9.41 -1.12
CA GLY A 299 -13.13 10.40 -0.52
C GLY A 299 -12.40 11.62 0.03
N THR A 300 -11.27 11.99 -0.58
CA THR A 300 -10.56 13.23 -0.23
C THR A 300 -11.42 14.46 -0.56
N GLY A 301 -11.09 15.61 0.04
CA GLY A 301 -11.77 16.87 -0.30
C GLY A 301 -11.63 17.24 -1.78
N GLU A 302 -10.49 16.90 -2.39
CA GLU A 302 -10.24 17.12 -3.82
C GLU A 302 -11.14 16.26 -4.70
N SER A 303 -11.30 14.95 -4.38
CA SER A 303 -12.17 14.07 -5.16
C SER A 303 -13.65 14.46 -5.00
N SER A 304 -14.04 14.95 -3.82
CA SER A 304 -15.39 15.51 -3.59
C SER A 304 -15.68 16.72 -4.50
N ILE A 305 -14.76 17.69 -4.57
CA ILE A 305 -14.89 18.88 -5.44
C ILE A 305 -14.90 18.50 -6.92
N PHE A 306 -14.08 17.52 -7.30
CA PHE A 306 -14.07 16.98 -8.65
C PHE A 306 -15.46 16.44 -9.03
N TYR A 307 -16.06 15.58 -8.20
CA TYR A 307 -17.38 15.03 -8.50
C TYR A 307 -18.50 16.06 -8.44
N ASP A 308 -18.43 17.05 -7.55
CA ASP A 308 -19.35 18.19 -7.59
C ASP A 308 -19.29 18.90 -8.95
N THR A 309 -18.09 19.07 -9.51
CA THR A 309 -17.89 19.67 -10.84
C THR A 309 -18.41 18.76 -11.96
N VAL A 310 -18.21 17.44 -11.85
CA VAL A 310 -18.71 16.45 -12.81
C VAL A 310 -20.23 16.44 -12.86
N PHE A 311 -20.90 16.55 -11.70
CA PHE A 311 -22.36 16.47 -11.63
C PHE A 311 -23.08 17.81 -11.78
N LYS A 312 -22.40 18.94 -11.63
CA LYS A 312 -22.96 20.29 -11.81
C LYS A 312 -23.76 20.50 -13.11
N PRO A 313 -23.34 19.97 -14.29
CA PRO A 313 -24.08 20.15 -15.54
C PRO A 313 -25.46 19.48 -15.57
N PHE A 314 -25.72 18.50 -14.70
CA PHE A 314 -27.01 17.80 -14.65
C PHE A 314 -28.11 18.60 -13.93
N GLY A 315 -27.73 19.65 -13.17
CA GLY A 315 -28.66 20.51 -12.45
C GLY A 315 -29.37 19.81 -11.29
N ASP A 316 -30.48 20.39 -10.84
CA ASP A 316 -31.17 19.99 -9.60
C ASP A 316 -32.02 18.72 -9.76
N SER A 317 -32.36 18.31 -10.98
CA SER A 317 -33.24 17.16 -11.28
C SER A 317 -32.48 15.94 -11.79
N ILE A 318 -31.37 15.60 -11.15
CA ILE A 318 -30.52 14.47 -11.55
C ILE A 318 -31.23 13.12 -11.37
N LYS A 319 -31.12 12.23 -12.36
CA LYS A 319 -31.69 10.87 -12.32
C LYS A 319 -30.62 9.83 -12.02
N CYS A 320 -31.05 8.67 -11.54
CA CYS A 320 -30.16 7.53 -11.31
C CYS A 320 -29.38 7.13 -12.58
N SER A 321 -30.03 7.16 -13.75
CA SER A 321 -29.39 6.89 -15.05
C SER A 321 -28.24 7.85 -15.38
N ASP A 322 -28.36 9.11 -14.98
CA ASP A 322 -27.38 10.15 -15.27
C ASP A 322 -26.09 9.87 -14.49
N ILE A 323 -26.21 9.49 -13.22
CA ILE A 323 -25.09 9.12 -12.36
C ILE A 323 -24.43 7.82 -12.83
N LEU A 324 -25.24 6.83 -13.22
CA LEU A 324 -24.74 5.57 -13.77
C LEU A 324 -23.98 5.78 -15.09
N SER A 325 -24.39 6.74 -15.91
CA SER A 325 -23.67 7.07 -17.14
C SER A 325 -22.24 7.55 -16.88
N VAL A 326 -22.00 8.25 -15.77
CA VAL A 326 -20.66 8.66 -15.33
C VAL A 326 -19.84 7.44 -14.89
N ALA A 327 -20.42 6.54 -14.09
CA ALA A 327 -19.76 5.30 -13.68
C ALA A 327 -19.38 4.42 -14.90
N GLU A 328 -20.28 4.30 -15.88
CA GLU A 328 -19.99 3.61 -17.13
C GLU A 328 -18.88 4.31 -17.94
N HIS A 329 -18.88 5.64 -17.97
CA HIS A 329 -17.85 6.40 -18.67
C HIS A 329 -16.46 6.21 -18.04
N ILE A 330 -16.38 6.16 -16.71
CA ILE A 330 -15.15 5.83 -15.98
C ILE A 330 -14.65 4.46 -16.44
N GLU A 331 -15.49 3.43 -16.39
CA GLU A 331 -15.12 2.06 -16.77
C GLU A 331 -14.67 1.94 -18.23
N LYS A 332 -15.39 2.56 -19.17
CA LYS A 332 -15.04 2.60 -20.60
C LYS A 332 -13.72 3.33 -20.86
N SER A 333 -13.43 4.37 -20.08
CA SER A 333 -12.23 5.19 -20.27
C SER A 333 -10.99 4.64 -19.57
N THR A 334 -11.16 3.74 -18.58
CA THR A 334 -10.09 3.21 -17.72
C THR A 334 -9.93 1.70 -17.87
N ALA A 335 -10.72 0.90 -17.15
CA ALA A 335 -10.64 -0.57 -17.12
C ALA A 335 -10.72 -1.20 -18.52
N SER A 336 -11.60 -0.69 -19.39
CA SER A 336 -11.73 -1.20 -20.76
C SER A 336 -10.50 -0.95 -21.64
N LYS A 337 -9.59 -0.07 -21.20
CA LYS A 337 -8.30 0.24 -21.84
C LYS A 337 -7.10 -0.36 -21.09
N GLY A 338 -7.35 -1.20 -20.08
CA GLY A 338 -6.32 -1.86 -19.27
C GLY A 338 -5.86 -1.08 -18.04
N ASP A 339 -6.36 0.15 -17.79
CA ASP A 339 -5.94 0.95 -16.63
C ASP A 339 -6.77 0.63 -15.39
N THR A 340 -6.36 -0.41 -14.67
CA THR A 340 -7.08 -0.90 -13.48
C THR A 340 -6.88 0.00 -12.25
N LEU A 341 -5.74 0.68 -12.12
CA LEU A 341 -5.45 1.55 -10.99
C LEU A 341 -6.30 2.83 -11.03
N LEU A 342 -6.36 3.49 -12.19
CA LEU A 342 -7.20 4.68 -12.35
C LEU A 342 -8.69 4.33 -12.22
N PHE A 343 -9.10 3.15 -12.71
CA PHE A 343 -10.45 2.64 -12.48
C PHE A 343 -10.77 2.53 -10.99
N LYS A 344 -9.86 1.93 -10.20
CA LYS A 344 -10.02 1.80 -8.75
C LYS A 344 -10.14 3.17 -8.09
N GLN A 345 -9.18 4.07 -8.32
CA GLN A 345 -9.18 5.41 -7.72
C GLN A 345 -10.52 6.13 -7.97
N MET A 346 -10.90 6.26 -9.25
CA MET A 346 -12.12 6.97 -9.65
C MET A 346 -13.39 6.27 -9.13
N THR A 347 -13.48 4.95 -9.25
CA THR A 347 -14.68 4.22 -8.82
C THR A 347 -14.85 4.23 -7.29
N GLY A 348 -13.73 4.11 -6.56
CA GLY A 348 -13.71 4.24 -5.12
C GLY A 348 -14.09 5.65 -4.68
N ASP A 349 -13.48 6.69 -5.25
CA ASP A 349 -13.84 8.07 -4.93
C ASP A 349 -15.30 8.39 -5.25
N LEU A 350 -15.82 7.86 -6.37
CA LEU A 350 -17.23 8.00 -6.71
C LEU A 350 -18.13 7.33 -5.66
N MET A 351 -17.79 6.13 -5.18
CA MET A 351 -18.55 5.47 -4.11
C MET A 351 -18.58 6.36 -2.86
N TYR A 352 -17.42 6.82 -2.40
CA TYR A 352 -17.32 7.69 -1.22
C TYR A 352 -18.10 8.99 -1.40
N TYR A 353 -17.98 9.63 -2.56
CA TYR A 353 -18.76 10.83 -2.90
C TYR A 353 -20.27 10.56 -2.80
N LEU A 354 -20.75 9.47 -3.41
CA LEU A 354 -22.17 9.10 -3.39
C LEU A 354 -22.70 8.79 -1.98
N THR A 355 -21.88 8.27 -1.07
CA THR A 355 -22.30 8.03 0.32
C THR A 355 -22.68 9.32 1.05
N SER A 356 -22.04 10.44 0.70
CA SER A 356 -22.32 11.76 1.28
C SER A 356 -23.59 12.42 0.74
N LYS A 357 -24.08 11.97 -0.43
CA LYS A 357 -25.25 12.54 -1.08
C LYS A 357 -26.56 11.95 -0.56
N ARG A 358 -27.61 12.77 -0.64
CA ARG A 358 -28.98 12.46 -0.21
C ARG A 358 -29.89 12.45 -1.42
N GLY A 359 -31.00 11.71 -1.35
CA GLY A 359 -32.00 11.64 -2.41
C GLY A 359 -32.01 10.30 -3.14
N ALA A 360 -33.18 9.96 -3.68
CA ALA A 360 -33.43 8.66 -4.31
C ALA A 360 -32.49 8.36 -5.50
N ALA A 361 -32.22 9.35 -6.34
CA ALA A 361 -31.35 9.18 -7.51
C ALA A 361 -29.92 8.76 -7.13
N TRP A 362 -29.33 9.44 -6.14
CA TRP A 362 -27.98 9.16 -5.65
C TRP A 362 -27.86 7.81 -4.98
N LYS A 363 -28.85 7.43 -4.15
CA LYS A 363 -28.86 6.13 -3.46
C LYS A 363 -29.11 4.96 -4.40
N CYS A 364 -29.94 5.15 -5.44
CA CYS A 364 -30.10 4.18 -6.52
C CYS A 364 -28.77 3.93 -7.25
N ALA A 365 -28.05 5.00 -7.59
CA ALA A 365 -26.77 4.88 -8.27
C ALA A 365 -25.70 4.23 -7.37
N LEU A 366 -25.69 4.56 -6.07
CA LEU A 366 -24.78 3.95 -5.11
C LEU A 366 -25.01 2.43 -4.98
N ASP A 367 -26.26 1.99 -4.87
CA ASP A 367 -26.60 0.55 -4.78
C ASP A 367 -26.11 -0.21 -6.02
N SER A 368 -26.37 0.33 -7.21
CA SER A 368 -25.93 -0.29 -8.46
C SER A 368 -24.40 -0.28 -8.61
N LEU A 369 -23.72 0.82 -8.22
CA LEU A 369 -22.26 0.92 -8.24
C LEU A 369 -21.61 -0.11 -7.30
N VAL A 370 -22.09 -0.19 -6.05
CA VAL A 370 -21.59 -1.12 -5.03
C VAL A 370 -21.73 -2.57 -5.50
N ARG A 371 -22.92 -2.96 -5.99
CA ARG A 371 -23.17 -4.34 -6.43
C ARG A 371 -22.38 -4.70 -7.68
N SER A 372 -22.38 -3.84 -8.69
CA SER A 372 -21.84 -4.19 -10.02
C SER A 372 -20.37 -3.83 -10.21
N LYS A 373 -19.92 -2.66 -9.74
CA LYS A 373 -18.57 -2.15 -9.99
C LYS A 373 -17.58 -2.44 -8.88
N ILE A 374 -18.07 -2.79 -7.69
CA ILE A 374 -17.23 -3.09 -6.53
C ILE A 374 -17.33 -4.57 -6.17
N LEU A 375 -18.44 -5.00 -5.57
CA LEU A 375 -18.59 -6.37 -5.07
C LEU A 375 -18.58 -7.42 -6.20
N GLY A 376 -19.13 -7.08 -7.35
CA GLY A 376 -19.16 -7.94 -8.54
C GLY A 376 -17.91 -7.88 -9.43
N ASN A 377 -16.90 -7.07 -9.09
CA ASN A 377 -15.74 -6.83 -9.96
C ASN A 377 -14.43 -7.41 -9.37
N PRO A 378 -13.74 -8.33 -10.08
CA PRO A 378 -12.54 -9.00 -9.57
C PRO A 378 -11.30 -8.09 -9.45
N VAL A 379 -11.37 -6.84 -9.91
CA VAL A 379 -10.26 -5.87 -9.79
C VAL A 379 -9.93 -5.58 -8.31
N TRP A 380 -10.91 -5.68 -7.40
CA TRP A 380 -10.76 -5.41 -5.96
C TRP A 380 -10.26 -6.64 -5.18
N LYS A 381 -8.98 -7.00 -5.36
CA LYS A 381 -8.39 -8.25 -4.84
C LYS A 381 -7.35 -8.07 -3.71
N THR A 382 -6.90 -6.84 -3.45
CA THR A 382 -5.81 -6.60 -2.49
C THR A 382 -6.32 -6.49 -1.05
N GLN A 383 -5.39 -6.56 -0.09
CA GLN A 383 -5.71 -6.32 1.32
C GLN A 383 -6.19 -4.87 1.54
N ASP A 384 -5.58 -3.91 0.85
CA ASP A 384 -5.97 -2.50 0.94
C ASP A 384 -7.38 -2.27 0.37
N ASP A 385 -7.72 -2.90 -0.76
CA ASP A 385 -9.07 -2.88 -1.32
C ASP A 385 -10.09 -3.42 -0.29
N SER A 386 -9.73 -4.49 0.42
CA SER A 386 -10.59 -5.12 1.43
C SER A 386 -10.88 -4.18 2.60
N LEU A 387 -9.87 -3.44 3.06
CA LEU A 387 -9.98 -2.52 4.18
C LEU A 387 -10.68 -1.21 3.81
N LYS A 388 -10.33 -0.63 2.66
CA LYS A 388 -10.78 0.73 2.29
C LYS A 388 -12.05 0.75 1.45
N VAL A 389 -12.32 -0.27 0.64
CA VAL A 389 -13.42 -0.21 -0.33
C VAL A 389 -14.40 -1.36 -0.16
N VAL A 390 -13.96 -2.61 -0.31
CA VAL A 390 -14.85 -3.79 -0.32
C VAL A 390 -15.54 -3.98 1.02
N GLY A 391 -14.84 -3.80 2.14
CA GLY A 391 -15.44 -3.87 3.48
C GLY A 391 -16.56 -2.86 3.66
N PHE A 392 -16.32 -1.60 3.26
CA PHE A 392 -17.33 -0.56 3.33
C PHE A 392 -18.50 -0.81 2.35
N ALA A 393 -18.20 -1.26 1.13
CA ALA A 393 -19.19 -1.63 0.13
C ALA A 393 -20.14 -2.73 0.61
N ARG A 394 -19.66 -3.73 1.38
CA ARG A 394 -20.54 -4.75 1.98
C ARG A 394 -21.50 -4.17 3.01
N ILE A 395 -21.03 -3.22 3.83
CA ILE A 395 -21.88 -2.51 4.80
C ILE A 395 -22.94 -1.70 4.05
N LEU A 396 -22.55 -1.00 2.98
CA LEU A 396 -23.47 -0.24 2.14
C LEU A 396 -24.50 -1.14 1.44
N ASP A 397 -24.09 -2.31 0.93
CA ASP A 397 -25.01 -3.28 0.31
C ASP A 397 -26.08 -3.77 1.29
N ASP A 398 -25.68 -4.07 2.52
CA ASP A 398 -26.62 -4.43 3.60
C ASP A 398 -27.59 -3.28 3.87
N LEU A 399 -27.09 -2.07 4.09
CA LEU A 399 -27.92 -0.90 4.40
C LEU A 399 -28.91 -0.57 3.27
N LEU A 400 -28.44 -0.51 2.02
CA LEU A 400 -29.27 -0.15 0.86
C LEU A 400 -30.32 -1.21 0.53
N SER A 401 -30.08 -2.47 0.93
CA SER A 401 -31.04 -3.57 0.82
C SER A 401 -32.21 -3.47 1.80
N LYS A 402 -32.11 -2.63 2.85
CA LYS A 402 -33.15 -2.49 3.87
C LYS A 402 -34.41 -1.81 3.33
N SER A 403 -35.55 -2.42 3.60
CA SER A 403 -36.90 -1.98 3.18
C SER A 403 -36.98 -1.53 1.72
N PRO A 404 -36.74 -2.39 0.72
CA PRO A 404 -36.70 -2.02 -0.69
C PRO A 404 -38.09 -1.64 -1.24
N GLU A 405 -38.11 -0.86 -2.32
CA GLU A 405 -39.35 -0.50 -3.01
C GLU A 405 -40.10 -1.73 -3.53
N GLY A 406 -41.42 -1.71 -3.42
CA GLY A 406 -42.28 -2.85 -3.74
C GLY A 406 -42.39 -3.92 -2.65
N CYS A 407 -41.59 -3.84 -1.58
CA CYS A 407 -41.70 -4.75 -0.44
C CYS A 407 -42.48 -4.14 0.73
N PRO A 408 -43.16 -4.96 1.55
CA PRO A 408 -43.85 -4.47 2.74
C PRO A 408 -42.87 -4.14 3.86
N ILE A 409 -42.97 -2.95 4.47
CA ILE A 409 -42.14 -2.58 5.61
C ILE A 409 -42.38 -3.50 6.81
N PRO A 410 -41.38 -3.72 7.69
CA PRO A 410 -41.56 -4.56 8.88
C PRO A 410 -42.75 -4.12 9.75
N ASP A 411 -43.52 -5.08 10.29
CA ASP A 411 -44.67 -4.80 11.16
C ASP A 411 -44.21 -4.47 12.60
N LEU A 412 -43.53 -3.32 12.73
CA LEU A 412 -43.01 -2.82 14.00
C LEU A 412 -44.02 -1.87 14.66
N LYS A 413 -44.10 -1.95 16.00
CA LYS A 413 -44.82 -0.98 16.82
C LYS A 413 -43.82 0.00 17.42
N VAL A 414 -43.96 1.28 17.08
CA VAL A 414 -43.05 2.32 17.57
C VAL A 414 -43.79 3.50 18.17
N ASN A 415 -43.18 4.14 19.16
CA ASN A 415 -43.60 5.43 19.67
C ASN A 415 -43.34 6.48 18.59
N ALA A 416 -44.39 7.20 18.18
CA ALA A 416 -44.33 8.14 17.08
C ALA A 416 -45.46 9.18 17.18
N THR A 417 -45.36 10.22 16.35
CA THR A 417 -46.34 11.31 16.26
C THR A 417 -47.03 11.25 14.91
N LEU A 418 -48.32 10.92 14.91
CA LEU A 418 -49.13 10.88 13.69
C LEU A 418 -49.74 12.26 13.41
N LYS A 419 -49.41 12.84 12.25
CA LYS A 419 -50.02 14.05 11.72
C LYS A 419 -50.99 13.73 10.58
N THR A 420 -52.15 14.38 10.60
CA THR A 420 -53.24 14.20 9.62
C THR A 420 -53.91 15.52 9.27
N ALA A 421 -54.45 15.63 8.05
CA ALA A 421 -55.19 16.81 7.63
C ALA A 421 -56.51 16.94 8.42
N GLY A 422 -56.70 18.08 9.07
CA GLY A 422 -57.92 18.50 9.75
C GLY A 422 -58.88 19.23 8.82
N ASN A 423 -59.81 19.99 9.41
CA ASN A 423 -60.73 20.85 8.65
C ASN A 423 -60.10 22.24 8.48
N ASN A 424 -60.39 22.91 7.36
CA ASN A 424 -59.93 24.27 7.06
C ASN A 424 -58.40 24.47 7.19
N GLY A 425 -57.61 23.51 6.69
CA GLY A 425 -56.15 23.58 6.72
C GLY A 425 -55.50 23.34 8.10
N SER A 426 -56.28 23.05 9.14
CA SER A 426 -55.71 22.66 10.45
C SER A 426 -55.00 21.30 10.36
N ILE A 427 -53.95 21.10 11.17
CA ILE A 427 -53.26 19.81 11.29
C ILE A 427 -53.67 19.16 12.61
N ARG A 428 -54.08 17.90 12.56
CA ARG A 428 -54.37 17.10 13.75
C ARG A 428 -53.17 16.22 14.08
N THR A 429 -52.71 16.32 15.32
CA THR A 429 -51.57 15.57 15.83
C THR A 429 -52.02 14.57 16.88
N LYS A 430 -51.53 13.33 16.81
CA LYS A 430 -51.77 12.28 17.79
C LYS A 430 -50.47 11.57 18.12
N GLU A 431 -50.07 11.61 19.38
CA GLU A 431 -48.93 10.87 19.90
C GLU A 431 -49.38 9.49 20.43
N GLY A 432 -48.49 8.51 20.32
CA GLY A 432 -48.73 7.18 20.86
C GLY A 432 -47.91 6.09 20.18
N LYS A 433 -48.32 4.83 20.37
CA LYS A 433 -47.72 3.67 19.73
C LYS A 433 -48.44 3.32 18.45
N PHE A 434 -47.72 3.36 17.33
CA PHE A 434 -48.26 3.10 16.00
C PHE A 434 -47.59 1.87 15.37
N ARG A 435 -48.38 1.06 14.66
CA ARG A 435 -47.85 0.00 13.79
C ARG A 435 -47.46 0.61 12.45
N LEU A 436 -46.19 0.52 12.07
CA LEU A 436 -45.68 1.13 10.84
C LEU A 436 -46.44 0.65 9.61
N ARG A 437 -46.71 -0.66 9.50
CA ARG A 437 -47.43 -1.24 8.35
C ARG A 437 -48.92 -0.85 8.26
N LYS A 438 -49.51 -0.29 9.33
CA LYS A 438 -50.96 -0.04 9.45
C LYS A 438 -51.28 1.39 9.87
N THR A 439 -50.64 2.36 9.23
CA THR A 439 -50.91 3.81 9.42
C THR A 439 -52.25 4.26 8.85
N GLY A 440 -52.81 3.52 7.88
CA GLY A 440 -54.22 3.64 7.45
C GLY A 440 -54.53 4.73 6.42
N GLY A 441 -53.55 5.51 5.97
CA GLY A 441 -53.68 6.42 4.83
C GLY A 441 -53.59 5.70 3.50
N LYS A 442 -54.05 6.36 2.42
CA LYS A 442 -53.84 5.86 1.05
C LYS A 442 -52.37 6.00 0.67
N THR A 443 -51.77 7.12 1.06
CA THR A 443 -50.32 7.39 0.99
C THR A 443 -49.84 7.75 2.38
N ASN A 444 -48.77 7.10 2.84
CA ASN A 444 -48.24 7.30 4.17
C ASN A 444 -46.77 7.69 4.06
N TYR A 445 -46.33 8.73 4.77
CA TYR A 445 -44.93 9.11 4.88
C TYR A 445 -44.43 8.80 6.28
N LEU A 446 -43.35 8.04 6.37
CA LEU A 446 -42.62 7.80 7.60
C LEU A 446 -41.38 8.70 7.55
N ILE A 447 -41.28 9.62 8.50
CA ILE A 447 -40.18 10.59 8.59
C ILE A 447 -39.40 10.27 9.86
N PHE A 448 -38.22 9.69 9.69
CA PHE A 448 -37.26 9.49 10.76
C PHE A 448 -36.42 10.76 10.88
N HIS A 449 -36.40 11.36 12.07
CA HIS A 449 -35.70 12.64 12.30
C HIS A 449 -34.99 12.65 13.65
N THR A 450 -34.07 13.60 13.79
CA THR A 450 -33.38 13.96 15.02
C THR A 450 -33.60 15.44 15.32
N GLU A 451 -33.54 15.81 16.59
CA GLU A 451 -33.57 17.18 17.04
C GLU A 451 -32.28 17.92 16.61
N GLY A 452 -32.36 19.25 16.44
CA GLY A 452 -31.20 20.07 16.06
C GLY A 452 -30.72 19.93 14.61
N CYS A 453 -31.31 19.04 13.80
CA CYS A 453 -31.00 18.85 12.39
C CYS A 453 -31.68 19.92 11.49
N PRO A 454 -30.93 20.82 10.82
CA PRO A 454 -31.52 21.90 10.01
C PRO A 454 -32.34 21.39 8.82
N VAL A 455 -31.87 20.32 8.17
CA VAL A 455 -32.57 19.69 7.04
C VAL A 455 -33.87 19.03 7.53
N CYS A 456 -33.84 18.37 8.68
CA CYS A 456 -35.02 17.78 9.29
C CYS A 456 -36.10 18.85 9.56
N LYS A 457 -35.70 20.04 10.03
CA LYS A 457 -36.63 21.15 10.22
C LYS A 457 -37.30 21.60 8.92
N ALA A 458 -36.56 21.67 7.82
CA ALA A 458 -37.11 22.02 6.50
C ALA A 458 -38.11 20.95 6.00
N GLU A 459 -37.73 19.67 6.10
CA GLU A 459 -38.58 18.55 5.70
C GLU A 459 -39.86 18.44 6.54
N LEU A 460 -39.77 18.68 7.85
CA LEU A 460 -40.95 18.69 8.73
C LEU A 460 -41.89 19.86 8.41
N ALA A 461 -41.36 21.03 8.03
CA ALA A 461 -42.17 22.16 7.60
C ALA A 461 -42.85 21.90 6.24
N ALA A 462 -42.15 21.24 5.32
CA ALA A 462 -42.72 20.81 4.05
C ALA A 462 -43.83 19.77 4.26
N ALA A 463 -43.62 18.78 5.14
CA ALA A 463 -44.62 17.81 5.55
C ALA A 463 -45.90 18.47 6.11
N ASP A 464 -45.75 19.51 6.92
CA ASP A 464 -46.89 20.28 7.44
C ASP A 464 -47.63 21.03 6.33
N SER A 465 -46.89 21.63 5.39
CA SER A 465 -47.45 22.32 4.22
C SER A 465 -48.27 21.35 3.34
N MET A 466 -47.80 20.11 3.16
CA MET A 466 -48.55 19.07 2.43
C MET A 466 -49.90 18.76 3.09
N LEU A 467 -49.96 18.70 4.43
CA LEU A 467 -51.22 18.43 5.14
C LEU A 467 -52.19 19.62 5.15
N GLN A 468 -51.66 20.85 5.10
CA GLN A 468 -52.46 22.07 5.02
C GLN A 468 -53.26 22.18 3.71
N THR A 469 -52.85 21.48 2.65
CA THR A 469 -53.64 21.36 1.40
C THR A 469 -55.01 20.71 1.61
N GLY A 470 -55.25 20.07 2.77
CA GLY A 470 -56.51 19.43 3.12
C GLY A 470 -56.66 18.01 2.58
N ASN A 471 -55.60 17.42 2.01
CA ASN A 471 -55.65 16.07 1.48
C ASN A 471 -55.74 15.02 2.61
N LYS A 472 -56.94 14.48 2.82
CA LYS A 472 -57.23 13.49 3.88
C LYS A 472 -56.67 12.09 3.61
N ASP A 473 -56.23 11.82 2.38
CA ASP A 473 -55.65 10.54 1.97
C ASP A 473 -54.21 10.36 2.49
N ILE A 474 -53.55 11.46 2.87
CA ILE A 474 -52.17 11.48 3.36
C ILE A 474 -52.14 11.30 4.89
N ARG A 475 -51.18 10.49 5.34
CA ARG A 475 -50.81 10.34 6.75
C ARG A 475 -49.30 10.52 6.88
N ILE A 476 -48.87 11.29 7.87
CA ILE A 476 -47.45 11.51 8.13
C ILE A 476 -47.15 11.01 9.53
N LEU A 477 -46.24 10.05 9.65
CA LEU A 477 -45.78 9.49 10.91
C LEU A 477 -44.36 9.99 11.17
N LEU A 478 -44.22 10.83 12.20
CA LEU A 478 -42.95 11.37 12.64
C LEU A 478 -42.34 10.45 13.70
N ILE A 479 -41.12 10.03 13.48
CA ILE A 479 -40.39 9.08 14.31
C ILE A 479 -39.13 9.80 14.78
N ASP A 480 -39.17 10.22 16.04
CA ASP A 480 -38.07 10.91 16.69
C ASP A 480 -37.05 9.88 17.18
N MET A 481 -35.90 9.83 16.51
CA MET A 481 -34.88 8.85 16.83
C MET A 481 -34.17 9.16 18.16
N ASP A 482 -34.02 10.42 18.55
CA ASP A 482 -33.37 10.80 19.82
C ASP A 482 -34.23 10.39 21.02
N MET A 483 -35.55 10.57 20.90
CA MET A 483 -36.50 10.07 21.88
C MET A 483 -36.50 8.54 21.96
N LEU A 484 -36.46 7.85 20.81
CA LEU A 484 -36.40 6.39 20.78
C LEU A 484 -35.10 5.85 21.38
N PHE A 485 -33.96 6.45 21.10
CA PHE A 485 -32.68 6.04 21.67
C PHE A 485 -32.63 6.19 23.20
N SER A 486 -33.13 7.31 23.71
CA SER A 486 -33.10 7.61 25.15
C SER A 486 -34.14 6.82 25.94
N SER A 487 -35.35 6.69 25.41
CA SER A 487 -36.51 6.19 26.16
C SER A 487 -36.93 4.77 25.77
N TYR A 488 -36.59 4.31 24.56
CA TYR A 488 -37.06 3.04 23.99
C TYR A 488 -35.99 2.32 23.13
N PRO A 489 -34.82 1.99 23.69
CA PRO A 489 -33.67 1.49 22.91
C PRO A 489 -33.97 0.22 22.11
N GLU A 490 -34.78 -0.71 22.62
CA GLU A 490 -35.20 -1.91 21.87
C GLU A 490 -36.01 -1.58 20.60
N GLN A 491 -36.76 -0.47 20.62
CA GLN A 491 -37.49 -0.01 19.42
C GLN A 491 -36.52 0.59 18.41
N ALA A 492 -35.54 1.37 18.88
CA ALA A 492 -34.51 1.97 18.04
C ALA A 492 -33.70 0.87 17.32
N GLU A 493 -33.21 -0.14 18.03
CA GLU A 493 -32.44 -1.26 17.47
C GLU A 493 -33.19 -1.95 16.32
N ARG A 494 -34.46 -2.30 16.54
CA ARG A 494 -35.31 -2.92 15.50
C ARG A 494 -35.54 -2.03 14.28
N LEU A 495 -35.47 -0.71 14.45
CA LEU A 495 -35.56 0.23 13.33
C LEU A 495 -34.25 0.26 12.52
N PHE A 496 -33.08 0.16 13.17
CA PHE A 496 -31.79 0.06 12.48
C PHE A 496 -31.65 -1.24 11.68
N ASP A 497 -32.25 -2.34 12.16
CA ASP A 497 -32.30 -3.59 11.40
C ASP A 497 -33.19 -3.47 10.15
N ALA A 498 -34.20 -2.61 10.21
CA ALA A 498 -35.26 -2.51 9.21
C ALA A 498 -35.03 -1.41 8.14
N PHE A 499 -34.30 -0.34 8.46
CA PHE A 499 -34.21 0.86 7.63
C PHE A 499 -32.76 1.37 7.54
N ASP A 500 -32.43 2.01 6.41
CA ASP A 500 -31.16 2.75 6.25
C ASP A 500 -31.23 4.09 7.01
N LEU A 501 -30.96 4.02 8.31
CA LEU A 501 -30.94 5.16 9.21
C LEU A 501 -29.55 5.81 9.33
N THR A 502 -28.67 5.61 8.35
CA THR A 502 -27.33 6.21 8.36
C THR A 502 -27.33 7.71 8.07
N SER A 503 -28.39 8.22 7.42
CA SER A 503 -28.56 9.65 7.14
C SER A 503 -29.94 10.13 7.57
N MET A 504 -29.98 11.20 8.36
CA MET A 504 -31.23 11.84 8.79
C MET A 504 -31.45 13.20 8.08
N PRO A 505 -32.70 13.55 7.72
CA PRO A 505 -33.89 12.73 7.88
C PRO A 505 -33.94 11.60 6.85
N TYR A 506 -34.51 10.45 7.25
CA TYR A 506 -34.83 9.38 6.31
C TYR A 506 -36.34 9.36 6.08
N ILE A 507 -36.77 9.50 4.83
CA ILE A 507 -38.19 9.59 4.47
C ILE A 507 -38.55 8.44 3.54
N VAL A 508 -39.57 7.67 3.96
CA VAL A 508 -40.12 6.56 3.21
C VAL A 508 -41.60 6.75 3.00
N SER A 509 -42.05 6.58 1.76
CA SER A 509 -43.48 6.52 1.43
C SER A 509 -43.96 5.07 1.36
N THR A 510 -45.19 4.83 1.83
CA THR A 510 -45.87 3.54 1.70
C THR A 510 -47.33 3.68 1.28
N ASP A 511 -47.83 2.63 0.64
CA ASP A 511 -49.25 2.49 0.32
C ASP A 511 -50.09 2.12 1.57
N ARG A 512 -51.40 1.94 1.38
CA ARG A 512 -52.32 1.56 2.46
C ARG A 512 -52.01 0.21 3.13
N LYS A 513 -51.30 -0.69 2.45
CA LYS A 513 -50.91 -2.01 2.96
C LYS A 513 -49.52 -1.98 3.62
N GLY A 514 -48.84 -0.84 3.61
CA GLY A 514 -47.48 -0.68 4.11
C GLY A 514 -46.42 -1.17 3.12
N THR A 515 -46.74 -1.29 1.83
CA THR A 515 -45.75 -1.56 0.77
C THR A 515 -44.98 -0.28 0.48
N VAL A 516 -43.64 -0.35 0.44
CA VAL A 516 -42.78 0.79 0.12
C VAL A 516 -43.04 1.24 -1.31
N THR A 517 -43.38 2.51 -1.48
CA THR A 517 -43.63 3.16 -2.77
C THR A 517 -42.52 4.14 -3.19
N GLY A 518 -41.61 4.46 -2.27
CA GLY A 518 -40.50 5.39 -2.52
C GLY A 518 -39.63 5.55 -1.28
N ARG A 519 -38.32 5.67 -1.48
CA ARG A 519 -37.29 5.79 -0.42
C ARG A 519 -36.40 7.00 -0.63
N TYR A 520 -35.75 7.45 0.44
CA TYR A 520 -34.82 8.60 0.41
C TYR A 520 -35.46 9.85 -0.21
N LEU A 521 -36.74 10.08 0.14
CA LEU A 521 -37.52 11.18 -0.42
C LEU A 521 -37.12 12.51 0.23
N SER A 522 -37.24 13.60 -0.53
CA SER A 522 -37.32 14.96 0.00
C SER A 522 -38.73 15.49 -0.27
N LEU A 523 -39.32 16.14 0.72
CA LEU A 523 -40.61 16.82 0.63
C LEU A 523 -40.42 18.33 0.41
N ALA A 524 -39.22 18.85 0.66
CA ALA A 524 -38.89 20.28 0.56
C ALA A 524 -38.34 20.69 -0.82
N GLU A 525 -38.08 19.73 -1.72
CA GLU A 525 -37.61 19.92 -3.10
C GLU A 525 -38.71 20.33 -4.09
#